data_AF-A0A934A105-F1
#
_entry.id   AF-A0A934A105-F1
#
_cell.length_a   1.000
_cell.length_b   1.000
_cell.length_c   1.000
_cell.angle_alpha   90.00
_cell.angle_beta   90.00
_cell.angle_gamma   90.00
#
_symmetry.space_group_name_H-M   'P 1'
#
loop_
_entity.id
_entity.type
_entity.pdbx_description
1 polymer ?
#
loop_
_entity_poly.entity_id
_entity_poly.type
_entity_poly.pdbx_seq_one_letter_code
_entity_poly.pdbx_strand_id
1 'polypeptide(L)'
;MQNHSIFHPEGHSEKIDRLIVLPFMKSVDIALKSIRVRFFRSLITTVSLILAVSFLSFTRVGSDVANGLLATGEPSLRQALIRSGYDLRPEDVSVGNSPKQQWIIVLSLLVCVVGIVNAQLMAVTERFREIGTMKCLGALDRFILRLFLLEAGIQGLIGSGAGAVIGGTFALVNFFLRFGTVSITTLSWTQAGLSVAIATLVGCALSLIGVMYPAMVAARMQPVEAMRVEQ
;
A
#
# COMPACT_ATOMS: atom_id res chain seq x y z
N MET A 1 -70.22 41.23 35.62
CA MET A 1 -69.33 41.09 36.79
C MET A 1 -68.48 39.85 36.59
N GLN A 2 -67.15 40.02 36.61
CA GLN A 2 -66.07 39.04 36.89
C GLN A 2 -66.00 37.74 36.07
N ASN A 3 -64.85 37.27 35.60
CA ASN A 3 -63.48 37.75 35.76
C ASN A 3 -62.62 37.23 34.60
N HIS A 4 -61.73 38.09 34.12
CA HIS A 4 -60.74 37.83 33.09
C HIS A 4 -59.42 37.55 33.83
N SER A 5 -58.89 36.33 33.79
CA SER A 5 -57.59 35.97 34.40
C SER A 5 -57.28 34.50 34.15
N ILE A 6 -56.13 34.00 33.69
CA ILE A 6 -54.83 34.50 33.24
C ILE A 6 -54.31 33.34 32.36
N PHE A 7 -53.86 33.63 31.14
CA PHE A 7 -52.98 32.71 30.40
C PHE A 7 -51.66 32.65 31.17
N HIS A 8 -51.29 31.48 31.70
CA HIS A 8 -49.92 31.23 32.16
C HIS A 8 -49.10 30.70 30.96
N PRO A 9 -48.14 31.47 30.41
CA PRO A 9 -47.11 30.89 29.58
C PRO A 9 -46.07 30.30 30.55
N GLU A 10 -46.13 29.00 30.81
CA GLU A 10 -45.01 28.27 31.40
C GLU A 10 -43.87 28.28 30.36
N GLY A 11 -43.09 29.35 30.38
CA GLY A 11 -41.85 29.47 29.64
C GLY A 11 -40.84 28.49 30.21
N HIS A 12 -40.82 27.27 29.66
CA HIS A 12 -39.64 26.41 29.75
C HIS A 12 -38.54 27.07 28.92
N SER A 13 -37.83 28.01 29.54
CA SER A 13 -36.52 28.46 29.08
C SER A 13 -35.59 27.27 29.22
N GLU A 14 -35.57 26.37 28.22
CA GLU A 14 -34.49 25.42 28.04
C GLU A 14 -33.19 26.21 28.11
N LYS A 15 -32.45 26.03 29.20
CA LYS A 15 -31.10 26.54 29.33
C LYS A 15 -30.34 25.94 28.16
N ILE A 16 -30.05 26.76 27.16
CA ILE A 16 -29.11 26.43 26.09
C ILE A 16 -27.80 26.09 26.80
N ASP A 17 -27.50 24.79 26.88
CA ASP A 17 -26.26 24.31 27.47
C ASP A 17 -25.11 25.03 26.76
N ARG A 18 -24.33 25.79 27.53
CA ARG A 18 -23.22 26.58 26.99
C ARG A 18 -22.31 25.62 26.23
N LEU A 19 -22.06 25.94 24.95
CA LEU A 19 -21.05 25.28 24.12
C LEU A 19 -19.77 25.08 24.94
N ILE A 20 -19.42 23.82 25.20
CA ILE A 20 -18.22 23.45 25.95
C ILE A 20 -17.03 23.93 25.12
N VAL A 21 -16.45 25.07 25.50
CA VAL A 21 -15.21 25.57 24.91
C VAL A 21 -14.09 24.66 25.38
N LEU A 22 -13.81 23.63 24.59
CA LEU A 22 -12.73 22.69 24.87
C LEU A 22 -11.40 23.47 24.91
N PRO A 23 -10.58 23.31 25.96
CA PRO A 23 -9.28 23.98 26.03
C PRO A 23 -8.44 23.57 24.82
N PHE A 24 -7.72 24.52 24.21
CA PHE A 24 -7.00 24.31 22.95
C PHE A 24 -6.13 23.04 22.94
N MET A 25 -5.50 22.71 24.07
CA MET A 25 -4.70 21.49 24.25
C MET A 25 -5.52 20.19 24.09
N LYS A 26 -6.77 20.14 24.54
CA LYS A 26 -7.65 18.97 24.38
C LYS A 26 -8.11 18.80 22.94
N SER A 27 -8.39 19.89 22.25
CA SER A 27 -8.76 19.86 20.82
C SER A 27 -7.60 19.36 19.96
N VAL A 28 -6.36 19.77 20.27
CA VAL A 28 -5.15 19.28 19.59
C VAL A 28 -4.93 17.79 19.85
N ASP A 29 -5.10 17.31 21.07
CA ASP A 29 -4.93 15.88 21.40
C ASP A 29 -5.93 14.98 20.64
N ILE A 30 -7.20 15.42 20.55
CA ILE A 30 -8.24 14.73 19.78
C ILE A 30 -7.87 14.70 18.28
N ALA A 31 -7.41 15.82 17.72
CA ALA A 31 -7.01 15.92 16.32
C ALA A 31 -5.80 15.00 16.02
N LEU A 32 -4.78 15.02 16.87
CA LEU A 32 -3.60 14.16 16.74
C LEU A 32 -3.94 12.68 16.86
N LYS A 33 -4.85 12.31 17.77
CA LYS A 33 -5.32 10.93 17.89
C LYS A 33 -6.03 10.46 16.61
N SER A 34 -6.83 11.31 15.99
CA SER A 34 -7.50 11.01 14.71
C SER A 34 -6.51 10.87 13.54
N ILE A 35 -5.55 11.79 13.42
CA ILE A 35 -4.51 11.72 12.38
C ILE A 35 -3.67 10.46 12.53
N ARG A 36 -3.29 10.12 13.77
CA ARG A 36 -2.44 8.96 14.07
C ARG A 36 -3.08 7.67 13.56
N VAL A 37 -4.36 7.45 13.82
CA VAL A 37 -5.07 6.24 13.38
C VAL A 37 -5.11 6.14 11.85
N ARG A 38 -5.41 7.26 11.16
CA ARG A 38 -5.42 7.30 9.68
C ARG A 38 -4.02 7.08 9.09
N PHE A 39 -3.00 7.66 9.71
CA PHE A 39 -1.61 7.56 9.25
C PHE A 39 -1.07 6.13 9.36
N PHE A 40 -1.26 5.46 10.51
CA PHE A 40 -0.79 4.07 10.69
C PHE A 40 -1.42 3.11 9.69
N ARG A 41 -2.66 3.36 9.28
CA ARG A 41 -3.34 2.53 8.28
C ARG A 41 -2.77 2.69 6.88
N SER A 42 -2.58 3.94 6.46
CA SER A 42 -1.89 4.23 5.19
C SER A 42 -0.48 3.63 5.23
N LEU A 43 0.20 3.72 6.37
CA LEU A 43 1.53 3.15 6.56
C LEU A 43 1.53 1.63 6.35
N ILE A 44 0.58 0.89 6.92
CA ILE A 44 0.47 -0.57 6.74
C ILE A 44 0.43 -0.93 5.25
N THR A 45 -0.45 -0.31 4.47
CA THR A 45 -0.56 -0.61 3.03
C THR A 45 0.73 -0.31 2.27
N THR A 46 1.33 0.86 2.52
CA THR A 46 2.56 1.27 1.85
C THR A 46 3.74 0.40 2.23
N VAL A 47 3.89 0.01 3.50
CA VAL A 47 4.99 -0.86 3.97
C VAL A 47 4.85 -2.26 3.40
N SER A 48 3.65 -2.85 3.42
CA SER A 48 3.41 -4.15 2.80
C SER A 48 3.76 -4.15 1.32
N LEU A 49 3.36 -3.09 0.60
CA LEU A 49 3.67 -2.93 -0.82
C LEU A 49 5.17 -2.72 -1.06
N ILE A 50 5.83 -1.86 -0.29
CA ILE A 50 7.27 -1.61 -0.37
C ILE A 50 8.05 -2.90 -0.18
N LEU A 51 7.70 -3.70 0.83
CA LEU A 51 8.38 -4.97 1.12
C LEU A 51 8.22 -5.98 -0.01
N ALA A 52 7.00 -6.15 -0.53
CA ALA A 52 6.74 -7.09 -1.62
C ALA A 52 7.45 -6.69 -2.91
N VAL A 53 7.40 -5.40 -3.27
CA VAL A 53 8.05 -4.88 -4.47
C VAL A 53 9.58 -4.86 -4.30
N SER A 54 10.08 -4.57 -3.10
CA SER A 54 11.50 -4.66 -2.78
C SER A 54 12.02 -6.08 -2.93
N PHE A 55 11.30 -7.08 -2.41
CA PHE A 55 11.66 -8.47 -2.59
C PHE A 55 11.67 -8.90 -4.07
N LEU A 56 10.65 -8.47 -4.83
CA LEU A 56 10.58 -8.73 -6.27
C LEU A 56 11.73 -8.09 -7.04
N SER A 57 12.04 -6.82 -6.76
CA SER A 57 13.13 -6.06 -7.38
C SER A 57 14.49 -6.63 -7.01
N PHE A 58 14.71 -6.92 -5.73
CA PHE A 58 15.92 -7.57 -5.22
C PHE A 58 16.20 -8.87 -5.97
N THR A 59 15.15 -9.69 -6.12
CA THR A 59 15.27 -10.99 -6.76
C THR A 59 15.57 -10.87 -8.27
N ARG A 60 14.92 -9.94 -8.97
CA ARG A 60 15.17 -9.72 -10.40
C ARG A 60 16.54 -9.12 -10.67
N VAL A 61 16.91 -8.05 -9.96
CA VAL A 61 18.22 -7.41 -10.10
C VAL A 61 19.34 -8.38 -9.70
N GLY A 62 19.14 -9.21 -8.68
CA GLY A 62 20.08 -10.27 -8.32
C GLY A 62 20.28 -11.29 -9.45
N SER A 63 19.22 -11.71 -10.13
CA SER A 63 19.33 -12.58 -11.31
C SER A 63 20.04 -11.88 -12.47
N ASP A 64 19.83 -10.58 -12.69
CA ASP A 64 20.52 -9.81 -13.74
C ASP A 64 22.04 -9.72 -13.46
N VAL A 65 22.43 -9.47 -12.21
CA VAL A 65 23.85 -9.50 -11.79
C VAL A 65 24.44 -10.89 -11.96
N ALA A 66 23.72 -11.93 -11.54
CA ALA A 66 24.17 -13.30 -11.66
C ALA A 66 24.34 -13.73 -13.13
N ASN A 67 23.47 -13.27 -14.03
CA ASN A 67 23.59 -13.44 -15.48
C ASN A 67 24.85 -12.73 -16.03
N GLY A 68 25.11 -11.49 -15.60
CA GLY A 68 26.33 -10.76 -15.95
C GLY A 68 27.61 -11.49 -15.51
N LEU A 69 27.60 -12.04 -14.29
CA LEU A 69 28.72 -12.85 -13.78
C LEU A 69 28.92 -14.13 -14.59
N LEU A 70 27.85 -14.84 -14.98
CA LEU A 70 27.98 -16.02 -15.83
C LEU A 70 28.52 -15.71 -17.22
N ALA A 71 28.18 -14.56 -17.78
CA ALA A 71 28.64 -14.14 -19.10
C ALA A 71 30.17 -13.96 -19.18
N THR A 72 30.86 -13.80 -18.04
CA THR A 72 32.34 -13.75 -18.00
C THR A 72 33.01 -15.08 -18.35
N GLY A 73 32.30 -16.20 -18.18
CA GLY A 73 32.83 -17.54 -18.45
C GLY A 73 33.81 -18.07 -17.39
N GLU A 74 34.06 -17.37 -16.28
CA GLU A 74 34.95 -17.86 -15.23
C GLU A 74 34.35 -19.04 -14.44
N PRO A 75 35.06 -20.19 -14.35
CA PRO A 75 34.58 -21.36 -13.58
C PRO A 75 34.43 -21.09 -12.08
N SER A 76 35.28 -20.23 -11.52
CA SER A 76 35.27 -19.80 -10.11
C SER A 76 33.97 -19.08 -9.75
N LEU A 77 33.55 -18.12 -10.58
CA LEU A 77 32.31 -17.36 -10.39
C LEU A 77 31.08 -18.25 -10.56
N ARG A 78 31.08 -19.16 -11.53
CA ARG A 78 30.00 -20.16 -11.68
C ARG A 78 29.86 -21.02 -10.42
N GLN A 79 30.96 -21.52 -9.89
CA GLN A 79 30.92 -22.34 -8.68
C GLN A 79 30.50 -21.51 -7.45
N ALA A 80 30.88 -20.24 -7.38
CA ALA A 80 30.43 -19.32 -6.33
C ALA A 80 28.92 -19.03 -6.41
N LEU A 81 28.35 -18.92 -7.62
CA LEU A 81 26.89 -18.78 -7.82
C LEU A 81 26.13 -20.05 -7.38
N ILE A 82 26.64 -21.24 -7.69
CA ILE A 82 26.04 -22.51 -7.22
C ILE A 82 26.06 -22.57 -5.68
N ARG A 83 27.18 -22.20 -5.04
CA ARG A 83 27.27 -22.07 -3.56
C ARG A 83 26.36 -20.98 -3.00
N SER A 84 25.91 -20.06 -3.83
CA SER A 84 24.98 -18.99 -3.45
C SER A 84 23.52 -19.43 -3.51
N GLY A 85 23.24 -20.66 -3.94
CA GLY A 85 21.89 -21.21 -4.03
C GLY A 85 21.24 -21.06 -5.40
N TYR A 86 21.98 -20.63 -6.43
CA TYR A 86 21.49 -20.63 -7.81
C TYR A 86 21.61 -22.03 -8.40
N ASP A 87 20.50 -22.53 -8.94
CA ASP A 87 20.43 -23.83 -9.59
C ASP A 87 20.90 -23.70 -11.04
N LEU A 88 22.14 -24.15 -11.30
CA LEU A 88 22.82 -24.01 -12.59
C LEU A 88 23.26 -25.39 -13.08
N ARG A 89 22.65 -25.86 -14.17
CA ARG A 89 23.05 -27.08 -14.86
C ARG A 89 24.29 -26.82 -15.71
N PRO A 90 25.10 -27.84 -16.06
CA PRO A 90 26.31 -27.64 -16.84
C PRO A 90 26.07 -26.93 -18.19
N GLU A 91 24.92 -27.17 -18.82
CA GLU A 91 24.50 -26.55 -20.09
C GLU A 91 23.91 -25.14 -19.99
N ASP A 92 23.62 -24.63 -18.79
CA ASP A 92 22.89 -23.36 -18.64
C ASP A 92 23.75 -22.13 -18.95
N VAL A 93 23.29 -21.34 -19.91
CA VAL A 93 23.87 -20.06 -20.35
C VAL A 93 23.27 -18.84 -19.62
N SER A 94 22.21 -19.03 -18.84
CA SER A 94 21.54 -17.96 -18.08
C SER A 94 21.04 -18.47 -16.73
N VAL A 95 21.14 -17.64 -15.70
CA VAL A 95 20.47 -17.82 -14.41
C VAL A 95 18.98 -17.54 -14.57
N GLY A 96 18.18 -18.62 -14.58
CA GLY A 96 16.73 -18.54 -14.49
C GLY A 96 16.24 -18.50 -13.04
N ASN A 97 15.02 -17.98 -12.81
CA ASN A 97 14.38 -18.11 -11.50
C ASN A 97 14.00 -19.58 -11.28
N SER A 98 14.62 -20.23 -10.29
CA SER A 98 14.26 -21.58 -9.88
C SER A 98 12.75 -21.69 -9.60
N PRO A 99 12.07 -22.81 -9.91
CA PRO A 99 10.64 -22.98 -9.61
C PRO A 99 10.32 -22.67 -8.14
N LYS A 100 11.21 -23.04 -7.21
CA LYS A 100 11.07 -22.74 -5.78
C LYS A 100 11.01 -21.23 -5.50
N GLN A 101 11.88 -20.46 -6.15
CA GLN A 101 11.95 -19.01 -6.01
C GLN A 101 10.72 -18.33 -6.62
N GLN A 102 10.23 -18.83 -7.77
CA GLN A 102 8.99 -18.34 -8.37
C GLN A 102 7.80 -18.50 -7.42
N TRP A 103 7.69 -19.65 -6.74
CA TRP A 103 6.64 -19.88 -5.74
C TRP A 103 6.71 -18.91 -4.57
N ILE A 104 7.90 -18.63 -4.04
CA ILE A 104 8.08 -17.68 -2.92
C ILE A 104 7.70 -16.26 -3.37
N ILE A 105 8.07 -15.85 -4.59
CA ILE A 105 7.67 -14.56 -5.16
C ILE A 105 6.15 -14.47 -5.21
N VAL A 106 5.48 -15.45 -5.83
CA VAL A 106 4.01 -15.45 -5.96
C VAL A 106 3.34 -15.38 -4.59
N LEU A 107 3.80 -16.16 -3.61
CA LEU A 107 3.27 -16.14 -2.26
C LEU A 107 3.44 -14.76 -1.60
N SER A 108 4.61 -14.13 -1.76
CA SER A 108 4.87 -12.80 -1.19
C SER A 108 3.94 -11.72 -1.78
N LEU A 109 3.68 -11.77 -3.09
CA LEU A 109 2.76 -10.83 -3.75
C LEU A 109 1.31 -11.08 -3.32
N LEU A 110 0.92 -12.34 -3.13
CA LEU A 110 -0.41 -12.71 -2.64
C LEU A 110 -0.64 -12.17 -1.23
N VAL A 111 0.30 -12.40 -0.31
CA VAL A 111 0.23 -11.88 1.07
C VAL A 111 0.13 -10.35 1.07
N CYS A 112 0.87 -9.67 0.19
CA CYS A 112 0.76 -8.22 0.02
C CYS A 112 -0.66 -7.78 -0.39
N VAL A 113 -1.26 -8.42 -1.39
CA VAL A 113 -2.61 -8.08 -1.86
C VAL A 113 -3.64 -8.28 -0.75
N VAL A 114 -3.57 -9.39 -0.02
CA VAL A 114 -4.48 -9.65 1.11
C VAL A 114 -4.33 -8.57 2.19
N GLY A 115 -3.10 -8.18 2.51
CA GLY A 115 -2.83 -7.09 3.46
C GLY A 115 -3.42 -5.76 3.01
N ILE A 116 -3.29 -5.43 1.71
CA ILE A 116 -3.88 -4.22 1.11
C ILE A 116 -5.41 -4.27 1.22
N VAL A 117 -6.04 -5.36 0.80
CA VAL A 117 -7.51 -5.53 0.83
C VAL A 117 -8.03 -5.33 2.25
N ASN A 118 -7.41 -5.96 3.24
CA ASN A 118 -7.87 -5.88 4.63
C ASN A 118 -7.75 -4.46 5.20
N ALA A 119 -6.61 -3.81 4.98
CA ALA A 119 -6.39 -2.44 5.43
C ALA A 119 -7.35 -1.44 4.75
N GLN A 120 -7.67 -1.66 3.49
CA GLN A 120 -8.57 -0.81 2.72
C GLN A 120 -10.04 -1.05 3.08
N LEU A 121 -10.47 -2.28 3.34
CA LEU A 121 -11.79 -2.56 3.91
C LEU A 121 -11.99 -1.86 5.25
N MET A 122 -10.96 -1.90 6.10
CA MET A 122 -10.96 -1.13 7.34
C MET A 122 -11.12 0.37 7.01
N ALA A 123 -10.34 0.92 6.06
CA ALA A 123 -10.37 2.35 5.72
C ALA A 123 -11.76 2.81 5.26
N VAL A 124 -12.46 1.94 4.55
CA VAL A 124 -13.83 2.17 4.10
C VAL A 124 -14.80 2.28 5.28
N THR A 125 -14.66 1.46 6.32
CA THR A 125 -15.54 1.55 7.51
C THR A 125 -15.26 2.79 8.36
N GLU A 126 -14.02 3.27 8.42
CA GLU A 126 -13.69 4.53 9.10
C GLU A 126 -14.29 5.75 8.40
N ARG A 127 -14.27 5.77 7.07
CA ARG A 127 -14.81 6.86 6.25
C ARG A 127 -16.29 6.67 5.91
N PHE A 128 -16.99 5.75 6.57
CA PHE A 128 -18.38 5.37 6.25
C PHE A 128 -19.33 6.57 6.26
N ARG A 129 -19.26 7.42 7.30
CA ARG A 129 -20.07 8.65 7.39
C ARG A 129 -19.71 9.67 6.33
N GLU A 130 -18.42 9.87 6.08
CA GLU A 130 -17.95 10.80 5.03
C GLU A 130 -18.50 10.39 3.66
N ILE A 131 -18.42 9.10 3.30
CA ILE A 131 -18.99 8.53 2.07
C ILE A 131 -20.52 8.68 2.04
N GLY A 132 -21.21 8.40 3.15
CA GLY A 132 -22.65 8.59 3.27
C GLY A 132 -23.08 10.03 3.00
N THR A 133 -22.38 11.01 3.58
CA THR A 133 -22.66 12.44 3.35
C THR A 133 -22.42 12.85 1.89
N MET A 134 -21.35 12.37 1.26
CA MET A 134 -21.09 12.62 -0.16
C MET A 134 -22.22 12.06 -1.05
N LYS A 135 -22.71 10.86 -0.76
CA LYS A 135 -23.81 10.25 -1.51
C LYS A 135 -25.15 10.97 -1.28
N CYS A 136 -25.42 11.47 -0.07
CA CYS A 136 -26.59 12.32 0.20
C CYS A 136 -26.58 13.63 -0.62
N LEU A 137 -25.39 14.18 -0.88
CA LEU A 137 -25.19 15.35 -1.73
C LEU A 137 -25.23 15.03 -3.24
N GLY A 138 -25.53 13.78 -3.61
CA GLY A 138 -25.66 13.37 -5.01
C GLY A 138 -24.40 12.82 -5.66
N ALA A 139 -23.35 12.48 -4.90
CA ALA A 139 -22.18 11.80 -5.46
C ALA A 139 -22.56 10.42 -6.01
N LEU A 140 -22.20 10.16 -7.28
CA LEU A 140 -22.42 8.85 -7.89
C LEU A 140 -21.41 7.81 -7.39
N ASP A 141 -21.79 6.54 -7.40
CA ASP A 141 -20.93 5.39 -7.07
C ASP A 141 -19.61 5.41 -7.87
N ARG A 142 -19.65 5.80 -9.15
CA ARG A 142 -18.44 5.95 -9.99
C ARG A 142 -17.46 7.01 -9.51
N PHE A 143 -17.95 8.05 -8.83
CA PHE A 143 -17.09 9.08 -8.25
C PHE A 143 -16.34 8.52 -7.05
N ILE A 144 -17.04 7.81 -6.16
CA ILE A 144 -16.43 7.14 -5.01
C ILE A 144 -15.40 6.09 -5.47
N LEU A 145 -15.74 5.26 -6.46
CA LEU A 145 -14.80 4.32 -7.05
C LEU A 145 -13.51 4.99 -7.54
N ARG A 146 -13.62 6.08 -8.32
CA ARG A 146 -12.47 6.80 -8.85
C ARG A 146 -11.61 7.42 -7.74
N LEU A 147 -12.23 7.90 -6.66
CA LEU A 147 -11.52 8.47 -5.52
C LEU A 147 -10.59 7.42 -4.88
N PHE A 148 -11.12 6.23 -4.59
CA PHE A 148 -10.33 5.13 -4.03
C PHE A 148 -9.26 4.63 -5.00
N LEU A 149 -9.57 4.52 -6.30
CA LEU A 149 -8.59 4.11 -7.30
C LEU A 149 -7.46 5.12 -7.46
N LEU A 150 -7.75 6.42 -7.34
CA LEU A 150 -6.74 7.48 -7.40
C LEU A 150 -5.87 7.47 -6.14
N GLU A 151 -6.45 7.29 -4.95
CA GLU A 151 -5.71 7.11 -3.70
C GLU A 151 -4.77 5.89 -3.78
N ALA A 152 -5.29 4.77 -4.28
CA ALA A 152 -4.52 3.57 -4.53
C ALA A 152 -3.42 3.80 -5.57
N GLY A 153 -3.71 4.48 -6.67
CA GLY A 153 -2.72 4.79 -7.71
C GLY A 153 -1.54 5.60 -7.18
N ILE A 154 -1.81 6.62 -6.35
CA ILE A 154 -0.76 7.44 -5.72
C ILE A 154 0.06 6.60 -4.73
N GLN A 155 -0.61 5.86 -3.83
CA GLN A 155 0.05 4.97 -2.87
C GLN A 155 0.87 3.89 -3.59
N GLY A 156 0.33 3.37 -4.68
CA GLY A 156 0.92 2.36 -5.56
C GLY A 156 2.19 2.87 -6.20
N LEU A 157 2.17 4.04 -6.83
CA LEU A 157 3.34 4.65 -7.47
C LEU A 157 4.45 4.94 -6.46
N ILE A 158 4.12 5.57 -5.34
CA ILE A 158 5.11 5.93 -4.32
C ILE A 158 5.69 4.67 -3.67
N GLY A 159 4.82 3.74 -3.23
CA GLY A 159 5.23 2.52 -2.53
C GLY A 159 5.99 1.55 -3.44
N SER A 160 5.52 1.35 -4.67
CA SER A 160 6.21 0.46 -5.63
C SER A 160 7.51 1.06 -6.14
N GLY A 161 7.56 2.37 -6.42
CA GLY A 161 8.80 3.04 -6.81
C GLY A 161 9.84 2.98 -5.71
N ALA A 162 9.47 3.34 -4.48
CA ALA A 162 10.37 3.24 -3.32
C ALA A 162 10.81 1.80 -3.08
N GLY A 163 9.88 0.84 -3.08
CA GLY A 163 10.19 -0.58 -2.92
C GLY A 163 11.16 -1.08 -4.00
N ALA A 164 10.92 -0.74 -5.27
CA ALA A 164 11.74 -1.20 -6.37
C ALA A 164 13.17 -0.66 -6.29
N VAL A 165 13.33 0.62 -5.96
CA VAL A 165 14.64 1.25 -5.76
C VAL A 165 15.37 0.65 -4.56
N ILE A 166 14.68 0.50 -3.41
CA ILE A 166 15.27 -0.09 -2.20
C ILE A 166 15.74 -1.51 -2.48
N GLY A 167 14.88 -2.35 -3.07
CA GLY A 167 15.19 -3.75 -3.36
C GLY A 167 16.32 -3.92 -4.36
N GLY A 168 16.31 -3.12 -5.44
CA GLY A 168 17.36 -3.14 -6.45
C GLY A 168 18.71 -2.69 -5.88
N THR A 169 18.71 -1.63 -5.07
CA THR A 169 19.94 -1.15 -4.39
C THR A 169 20.46 -2.18 -3.41
N PHE A 170 19.58 -2.83 -2.63
CA PHE A 170 19.96 -3.91 -1.73
C PHE A 170 20.59 -5.10 -2.48
N ALA A 171 20.08 -5.46 -3.66
CA ALA A 171 20.66 -6.51 -4.48
C ALA A 171 22.08 -6.14 -4.93
N LEU A 172 22.27 -4.92 -5.44
CA LEU A 172 23.59 -4.45 -5.87
C LEU A 172 24.60 -4.45 -4.72
N VAL A 173 24.21 -3.93 -3.55
CA VAL A 173 25.07 -3.93 -2.35
C VAL A 173 25.39 -5.36 -1.92
N ASN A 174 24.42 -6.27 -1.89
CA ASN A 174 24.63 -7.66 -1.50
C ASN A 174 25.62 -8.38 -2.43
N PHE A 175 25.46 -8.22 -3.74
CA PHE A 175 26.36 -8.82 -4.73
C PHE A 175 27.74 -8.16 -4.76
N PHE A 176 27.82 -6.86 -4.52
CA PHE A 176 29.10 -6.16 -4.41
C PHE A 176 29.91 -6.68 -3.21
N LEU A 177 29.27 -6.88 -2.05
CA LEU A 177 29.92 -7.45 -0.87
C LEU A 177 30.40 -8.89 -1.09
N ARG A 178 29.76 -9.64 -1.98
CA ARG A 178 30.03 -11.07 -2.18
C ARG A 178 31.04 -11.36 -3.30
N PHE A 179 30.97 -10.64 -4.41
CA PHE A 179 31.84 -10.86 -5.58
C PHE A 179 32.68 -9.64 -5.97
N GLY A 180 32.63 -8.56 -5.19
CA GLY A 180 33.43 -7.35 -5.40
C GLY A 180 32.97 -6.51 -6.60
N THR A 181 33.92 -5.80 -7.19
CA THR A 181 33.70 -4.87 -8.31
C THR A 181 33.24 -5.58 -9.58
N VAL A 182 33.56 -6.87 -9.75
CA VAL A 182 33.19 -7.66 -10.92
C VAL A 182 31.67 -7.68 -11.12
N SER A 183 30.88 -7.77 -10.03
CA SER A 183 29.41 -7.70 -10.07
C SER A 183 28.84 -6.44 -10.72
N ILE A 184 29.53 -5.31 -10.58
CA ILE A 184 29.05 -4.02 -11.08
C ILE A 184 29.50 -3.84 -12.53
N THR A 185 30.72 -4.26 -12.86
CA THR A 185 31.27 -4.10 -14.21
C THR A 185 30.64 -5.02 -15.24
N THR A 186 30.14 -6.18 -14.83
CA THR A 186 29.51 -7.15 -15.73
C THR A 186 28.00 -6.97 -15.84
N LEU A 187 27.41 -6.13 -14.98
CA LEU A 187 25.99 -5.86 -14.98
C LEU A 187 25.57 -5.00 -16.19
N SER A 188 24.54 -5.46 -16.90
CA SER A 188 23.84 -4.60 -17.86
C SER A 188 22.89 -3.65 -17.11
N TRP A 189 23.27 -2.38 -17.01
CA TRP A 189 22.43 -1.34 -16.39
C TRP A 189 21.06 -1.20 -17.06
N THR A 190 20.96 -1.47 -18.36
CA THR A 190 19.70 -1.48 -19.10
C THR A 190 18.75 -2.58 -18.60
N GLN A 191 19.29 -3.79 -18.35
CA GLN A 191 18.48 -4.90 -17.81
C GLN A 191 18.07 -4.63 -16.36
N ALA A 192 18.98 -4.15 -15.53
CA ALA A 192 18.67 -3.78 -14.15
C ALA A 192 17.58 -2.69 -14.07
N GLY A 193 17.67 -1.66 -14.92
CA GLY A 193 16.66 -0.61 -15.03
C GLY A 193 15.30 -1.16 -15.47
N LEU A 194 15.28 -2.08 -16.43
CA LEU A 194 14.06 -2.77 -16.86
C LEU A 194 13.45 -3.60 -15.73
N SER A 195 14.26 -4.34 -14.97
CA SER A 195 13.82 -5.13 -13.82
C SER A 195 13.18 -4.27 -12.73
N VAL A 196 13.76 -3.10 -12.42
CA VAL A 196 13.19 -2.12 -11.49
C VAL A 196 11.88 -1.55 -12.02
N ALA A 197 11.79 -1.22 -13.31
CA ALA A 197 10.57 -0.73 -13.95
C ALA A 197 9.45 -1.78 -13.91
N ILE A 198 9.76 -3.05 -14.21
CA ILE A 198 8.81 -4.17 -14.12
C ILE A 198 8.34 -4.36 -12.68
N ALA A 199 9.24 -4.31 -11.69
CA ALA A 199 8.86 -4.43 -10.29
C ALA A 199 7.91 -3.30 -9.85
N THR A 200 8.19 -2.06 -10.30
CA THR A 200 7.32 -0.90 -10.06
C THR A 200 5.94 -1.11 -10.69
N LEU A 201 5.88 -1.54 -11.96
CA LEU A 201 4.63 -1.78 -12.67
C LEU A 201 3.80 -2.88 -12.01
N VAL A 202 4.44 -3.98 -11.58
CA VAL A 202 3.77 -5.04 -10.82
C VAL A 202 3.23 -4.50 -9.49
N GLY A 203 4.01 -3.68 -8.77
CA GLY A 203 3.55 -3.05 -7.53
C GLY A 203 2.34 -2.14 -7.72
N CYS A 204 2.35 -1.28 -8.74
CA CYS A 204 1.19 -0.47 -9.12
C CYS A 204 -0.04 -1.33 -9.43
N ALA A 205 0.13 -2.41 -10.18
CA ALA A 205 -0.95 -3.33 -10.50
C ALA A 205 -1.52 -3.99 -9.22
N LEU A 206 -0.66 -4.46 -8.31
CA LEU A 206 -1.09 -5.06 -7.04
C LEU A 206 -1.86 -4.08 -6.16
N SER A 207 -1.43 -2.82 -6.11
CA SER A 207 -2.13 -1.76 -5.38
C SER A 207 -3.54 -1.53 -5.91
N LEU A 208 -3.69 -1.41 -7.23
CA LEU A 208 -4.99 -1.24 -7.87
C LEU A 208 -5.87 -2.48 -7.67
N ILE A 209 -5.35 -3.68 -7.92
CA ILE A 209 -6.07 -4.95 -7.73
C ILE A 209 -6.55 -5.09 -6.28
N GLY A 210 -5.69 -4.78 -5.31
CA GLY A 210 -6.03 -4.86 -3.89
C GLY A 210 -7.12 -3.88 -3.45
N VAL A 211 -7.26 -2.74 -4.14
CA VAL A 211 -8.30 -1.74 -3.83
C VAL A 211 -9.61 -1.97 -4.58
N MET A 212 -9.61 -2.72 -5.68
CA MET A 212 -10.82 -2.96 -6.48
C MET A 212 -12.02 -3.43 -5.64
N TYR A 213 -11.84 -4.47 -4.82
CA TYR A 213 -12.91 -5.00 -3.98
C TYR A 213 -13.38 -3.99 -2.90
N PRO A 214 -12.49 -3.45 -2.04
CA PRO A 214 -12.87 -2.43 -1.06
C PRO A 214 -13.57 -1.20 -1.69
N ALA A 215 -13.09 -0.73 -2.83
CA ALA A 215 -13.67 0.41 -3.52
C ALA A 215 -15.11 0.13 -3.99
N MET A 216 -15.37 -1.07 -4.51
CA MET A 216 -16.73 -1.50 -4.86
C MET A 216 -17.65 -1.58 -3.65
N VAL A 217 -17.15 -2.09 -2.53
CA VAL A 217 -17.88 -2.11 -1.27
C VAL A 217 -18.23 -0.68 -0.85
N ALA A 218 -17.26 0.24 -0.84
CA ALA A 218 -17.45 1.64 -0.48
C ALA A 218 -18.47 2.36 -1.35
N ALA A 219 -18.37 2.19 -2.67
CA ALA A 219 -19.24 2.86 -3.61
C ALA A 219 -20.71 2.43 -3.48
N ARG A 220 -20.96 1.16 -3.14
CA ARG A 220 -22.31 0.59 -3.01
C ARG A 220 -22.96 0.81 -1.64
N MET A 221 -22.29 1.50 -0.71
CA MET A 221 -22.83 1.78 0.62
C MET A 221 -24.09 2.63 0.56
N GLN A 222 -25.09 2.30 1.40
CA GLN A 222 -26.34 3.05 1.45
C GLN A 222 -26.22 4.22 2.43
N PRO A 223 -26.61 5.46 2.04
CA PRO A 223 -26.48 6.63 2.91
C PRO A 223 -27.28 6.52 4.21
N VAL A 224 -28.41 5.82 4.19
CA VAL A 224 -29.27 5.60 5.35
C VAL A 224 -28.58 4.78 6.45
N GLU A 225 -27.73 3.82 6.06
CA GLU A 225 -26.96 3.01 7.00
C GLU A 225 -25.90 3.86 7.69
N ALA A 226 -25.24 4.78 6.96
CA ALA A 226 -24.23 5.69 7.50
C ALA A 226 -24.76 6.62 8.61
N MET A 227 -26.03 6.99 8.54
CA MET A 227 -26.70 7.84 9.53
C MET A 227 -27.19 7.05 10.76
N ARG A 228 -27.37 5.73 10.65
CA ARG A 228 -27.83 4.85 11.74
C ARG A 228 -26.72 4.36 12.67
N VAL A 229 -25.44 4.46 12.29
CA VAL A 229 -24.30 3.96 13.08
C VAL A 229 -24.12 4.64 14.45
N GLU A 230 -24.87 5.71 14.76
CA GLU A 230 -24.81 6.46 16.03
C GLU A 230 -26.03 6.33 16.95
N GLN A 231 -27.01 5.47 16.63
CA GLN A 231 -28.08 5.10 17.58
C GLN A 231 -27.69 3.84 18.35
#